data_AF-A0A8X6YA98-F1
#
_entry.id   AF-A0A8X6YA98-F1
#
_cell.length_a   1.000
_cell.length_b   1.000
_cell.length_c   1.000
_cell.angle_alpha   90.00
_cell.angle_beta   90.00
_cell.angle_gamma   90.00
#
_symmetry.space_group_name_H-M   'P 1'
#
loop_
_entity.id
_entity.type
_entity.pdbx_description
1 polymer ?
#
loop_
_entity_poly.entity_id
_entity_poly.type
_entity_poly.pdbx_seq_one_letter_code
_entity_poly.pdbx_strand_id
1 'polypeptide(L)'
;MSPHYVPTNKETQPNIGIELNQMPDVLNSQQKHQLRKLLEHYEDIFRNRPGKANVKGHSVKVTADSSPKRLQPYRVPIALQKEVERQVNELLDMDLIEHSDSD
;
A
#
# COMPACT_ATOMS: atom_id res chain seq x y z
N MET A 1 -7.98 -4.39 29.88
CA MET A 1 -6.75 -4.96 29.26
C MET A 1 -6.68 -4.44 27.84
N SER A 2 -5.83 -3.44 27.59
CA SER A 2 -5.62 -2.91 26.24
C SER A 2 -4.76 -3.90 25.46
N PRO A 3 -5.13 -4.28 24.22
CA PRO A 3 -4.26 -5.10 23.40
C PRO A 3 -2.97 -4.33 23.13
N HIS A 4 -1.86 -4.84 23.65
CA HIS A 4 -0.53 -4.35 23.31
C HIS A 4 -0.27 -4.69 21.85
N TYR A 5 -0.38 -3.70 20.97
CA TYR A 5 0.12 -3.80 19.61
C TYR A 5 1.65 -3.90 19.69
N VAL A 6 2.18 -5.08 19.38
CA VAL A 6 3.63 -5.30 19.20
C VAL A 6 3.91 -5.10 17.71
N PRO A 7 4.58 -4.01 17.30
CA PRO A 7 4.94 -3.82 15.91
C PRO A 7 5.98 -4.87 15.58
N THR A 8 5.60 -5.84 14.75
CA THR A 8 6.57 -6.82 14.23
C THR A 8 7.35 -6.08 13.16
N ASN A 9 8.55 -5.61 13.52
CA ASN A 9 9.48 -5.01 12.57
C ASN A 9 10.04 -6.14 11.71
N LYS A 10 9.39 -6.43 10.58
CA LYS A 10 9.92 -7.26 9.50
C LYS A 10 9.56 -6.65 8.17
N GLU A 11 10.62 -6.09 7.59
CA GLU A 11 10.98 -6.20 6.18
C GLU A 11 10.17 -5.38 5.20
N THR A 12 10.86 -4.36 4.69
CA THR A 12 10.90 -3.98 3.28
C THR A 12 9.52 -3.92 2.63
N GLN A 13 8.96 -2.70 2.60
CA GLN A 13 8.06 -2.35 1.51
C GLN A 13 8.64 -2.95 0.23
N PRO A 14 7.90 -3.76 -0.55
CA PRO A 14 8.39 -4.18 -1.83
C PRO A 14 8.45 -2.92 -2.69
N ASN A 15 9.61 -2.26 -2.67
CA ASN A 15 10.02 -1.37 -3.72
C ASN A 15 10.17 -2.28 -4.95
N ILE A 16 9.07 -2.53 -5.66
CA ILE A 16 9.10 -3.11 -7.00
C ILE A 16 9.41 -1.99 -8.00
N GLY A 17 10.07 -0.91 -7.56
CA GLY A 17 11.07 -0.29 -8.41
C GLY A 17 12.08 -1.38 -8.72
N ILE A 18 11.96 -2.01 -9.89
CA ILE A 18 13.01 -2.85 -10.44
C ILE A 18 14.18 -1.90 -10.68
N GLU A 19 14.97 -1.66 -9.64
CA GLU A 19 16.21 -0.91 -9.73
C GLU A 19 17.19 -1.82 -10.45
N LEU A 20 17.14 -1.78 -11.78
CA LEU A 20 18.05 -2.49 -12.68
C LEU A 20 19.52 -2.25 -12.32
N ASN A 21 19.80 -1.15 -11.61
CA ASN A 21 21.13 -0.74 -11.14
C ASN A 21 21.54 -1.40 -9.80
N GLN A 22 20.59 -1.93 -9.02
CA GLN A 22 20.86 -2.66 -7.78
C GLN A 22 20.85 -4.18 -7.97
N MET A 23 20.50 -4.67 -9.16
CA MET A 23 20.63 -6.10 -9.46
C MET A 23 22.11 -6.49 -9.45
N PRO A 24 22.47 -7.65 -8.84
CA PRO A 24 23.81 -8.20 -8.98
C PRO A 24 24.15 -8.37 -10.46
N ASP A 25 25.44 -8.44 -10.81
CA ASP A 25 25.93 -8.52 -12.21
C ASP A 25 25.65 -9.90 -12.87
N VAL A 26 24.44 -10.41 -12.67
CA VAL A 26 23.89 -11.61 -13.32
C VAL A 26 23.43 -11.32 -14.74
N LEU A 27 23.23 -10.06 -15.11
CA LEU A 27 22.80 -9.65 -16.46
C LEU A 27 23.90 -8.85 -17.16
N ASN A 28 24.20 -9.23 -18.41
CA ASN A 28 25.06 -8.43 -19.27
C ASN A 28 24.35 -7.17 -19.80
N SER A 29 25.10 -6.27 -20.42
CA SER A 29 24.59 -4.97 -20.92
C SER A 29 23.42 -5.11 -21.90
N GLN A 30 23.43 -6.12 -22.76
CA GLN A 30 22.35 -6.37 -23.72
C GLN A 30 21.08 -6.83 -23.00
N GLN A 31 21.21 -7.75 -22.02
CA GLN A 31 20.09 -8.23 -21.22
C GLN A 31 19.47 -7.10 -20.37
N LYS A 32 20.30 -6.24 -19.77
CA LYS A 32 19.84 -5.04 -19.04
C LYS A 32 19.05 -4.11 -19.96
N HIS A 33 19.49 -3.92 -21.21
CA HIS A 33 18.77 -3.12 -22.19
C HIS A 33 17.42 -3.73 -22.60
N GLN A 34 17.40 -5.05 -22.85
CA GLN A 34 16.17 -5.77 -23.19
C GLN A 34 15.15 -5.74 -22.05
N LEU A 35 15.60 -5.94 -20.82
CA LEU A 35 14.76 -5.87 -19.64
C LEU A 35 14.19 -4.47 -19.45
N ARG A 36 14.99 -3.41 -19.60
CA ARG A 36 14.50 -2.02 -19.54
C ARG A 36 13.38 -1.79 -20.56
N LYS A 37 13.60 -2.17 -21.82
CA LYS A 37 12.58 -2.03 -22.87
C LYS A 37 11.29 -2.79 -22.55
N LEU A 38 11.40 -3.96 -21.93
CA LEU A 38 10.24 -4.75 -21.52
C LEU A 38 9.44 -4.05 -20.41
N LEU A 39 10.14 -3.51 -19.40
CA LEU A 39 9.50 -2.79 -18.30
C LEU A 39 8.85 -1.48 -18.74
N GLU A 40 9.49 -0.75 -19.67
CA GLU A 40 8.92 0.43 -20.31
C GLU A 40 7.68 0.06 -21.16
N HIS A 41 7.73 -1.06 -21.88
CA HIS A 41 6.62 -1.50 -22.73
C HIS A 41 5.39 -1.94 -21.93
N TYR A 42 5.60 -2.58 -20.78
CA TYR A 42 4.54 -3.04 -19.86
C TYR A 42 4.47 -2.17 -18.61
N GLU A 43 4.73 -0.87 -18.74
CA GLU A 43 4.77 0.06 -17.62
C GLU A 43 3.48 -0.02 -16.81
N ASP A 44 2.33 -0.13 -17.46
CA ASP A 44 0.99 -0.26 -16.86
C ASP A 44 0.82 -1.48 -15.95
N ILE A 45 1.51 -2.58 -16.25
CA ILE A 45 1.52 -3.81 -15.44
C ILE A 45 2.50 -3.69 -14.27
N PHE A 46 3.68 -3.11 -14.51
CA PHE A 46 4.76 -2.97 -13.53
C PHE A 46 4.75 -1.64 -12.79
N ARG A 47 3.61 -0.94 -12.73
CA ARG A 47 3.49 0.31 -11.96
C ARG A 47 3.64 0.03 -10.46
N ASN A 48 4.30 0.96 -9.78
CA ASN A 48 4.36 0.99 -8.31
C ASN A 48 3.05 1.48 -7.66
N ARG A 49 1.98 1.67 -8.44
CA ARG A 49 0.66 2.04 -7.94
C ARG A 49 -0.33 0.94 -8.30
N PRO A 50 -1.20 0.53 -7.37
CA PRO A 50 -2.24 -0.44 -7.66
C PRO A 50 -3.17 0.10 -8.75
N GLY A 51 -3.50 -0.75 -9.73
CA GLY A 51 -4.53 -0.46 -10.71
C GLY A 51 -5.94 -0.56 -10.11
N LYS A 52 -6.92 0.05 -10.79
CA LYS A 52 -8.35 -0.10 -10.45
C LYS A 52 -8.94 -1.26 -11.24
N ALA A 53 -9.57 -2.22 -10.55
CA ALA A 53 -10.30 -3.29 -11.22
C ALA A 53 -11.61 -2.76 -11.81
N ASN A 54 -11.93 -3.11 -13.06
CA ASN A 54 -13.20 -2.75 -13.69
C ASN A 54 -14.32 -3.70 -13.24
N VAL A 55 -14.71 -3.58 -11.99
CA VAL A 55 -15.78 -4.37 -11.35
C VAL A 55 -16.86 -3.44 -10.81
N LYS A 56 -18.11 -3.92 -10.74
CA LYS A 56 -19.19 -3.17 -10.10
C LYS A 56 -18.88 -2.98 -8.62
N GLY A 57 -19.34 -1.87 -8.05
CA GLY A 57 -19.15 -1.54 -6.63
C GLY A 57 -19.59 -2.67 -5.69
N HIS A 58 -18.88 -2.79 -4.56
CA HIS A 58 -19.18 -3.78 -3.54
C HIS A 58 -20.18 -3.24 -2.51
N SER A 59 -21.16 -4.05 -2.12
CA SER A 59 -22.11 -3.73 -1.04
C SER A 59 -21.99 -4.77 0.06
N VAL A 60 -21.59 -4.32 1.25
CA VAL A 60 -21.48 -5.15 2.45
C VAL A 60 -22.86 -5.25 3.10
N LYS A 61 -23.38 -6.48 3.25
CA LYS A 61 -24.65 -6.72 3.94
C LYS A 61 -24.43 -6.84 5.44
N VAL A 62 -25.21 -6.10 6.23
CA VAL A 62 -25.19 -6.16 7.69
C VAL A 62 -26.33 -7.03 8.23
N THR A 63 -26.18 -7.57 9.43
CA THR A 63 -27.25 -8.30 10.13
C THR A 63 -28.32 -7.31 10.63
N ALA A 64 -29.56 -7.78 10.77
CA ALA A 64 -30.69 -6.95 11.17
C ALA A 64 -30.48 -6.25 12.52
N ASP A 65 -29.77 -6.90 13.45
CA ASP A 65 -29.51 -6.37 14.80
C ASP A 65 -28.26 -5.47 14.88
N SER A 66 -27.65 -5.13 13.73
CA SER A 66 -26.45 -4.29 13.72
C SER A 66 -26.80 -2.82 13.89
N SER A 67 -26.03 -2.13 14.72
CA SER A 67 -26.06 -0.67 14.86
C SER A 67 -24.66 -0.09 14.66
N PRO A 68 -24.53 1.15 14.17
CA PRO A 68 -23.25 1.84 14.08
C PRO A 68 -22.54 1.86 15.43
N LYS A 69 -21.24 1.55 15.44
CA LYS A 69 -20.41 1.55 16.65
C LYS A 69 -19.27 2.55 16.49
N ARG A 70 -19.27 3.57 17.36
CA ARG A 70 -18.18 4.55 17.44
C ARG A 70 -17.21 4.14 18.55
N LEU A 71 -16.04 3.68 18.14
CA LEU A 71 -14.94 3.37 19.07
C LEU A 71 -13.93 4.52 19.07
N GLN A 72 -13.33 4.77 20.23
CA GLN A 72 -12.25 5.74 20.33
C GLN A 72 -10.99 5.18 19.65
N PRO A 73 -10.34 5.94 18.74
CA PRO A 73 -9.08 5.53 18.16
C PRO A 73 -8.01 5.29 19.22
N TYR A 74 -7.18 4.26 19.02
CA TYR A 74 -6.06 3.99 19.92
C TYR A 74 -4.96 5.05 19.77
N ARG A 75 -4.19 5.24 20.84
CA ARG A 75 -3.01 6.12 20.82
C ARG A 75 -1.91 5.50 19.96
N VAL A 76 -1.41 6.26 18.99
CA VAL A 76 -0.22 5.88 18.21
C VAL A 76 1.03 6.18 19.05
N PRO A 77 1.93 5.19 19.27
CA PRO A 77 3.20 5.42 19.94
C PRO A 77 4.03 6.50 19.23
N ILE A 78 4.72 7.35 19.99
CA ILE A 78 5.52 8.47 19.45
C ILE A 78 6.52 8.00 18.38
N ALA A 79 7.17 6.86 18.62
CA ALA A 79 8.12 6.27 17.68
C ALA A 79 7.52 5.92 16.31
N LEU A 80 6.19 5.73 16.22
CA LEU A 80 5.48 5.34 15.01
C LEU A 80 4.69 6.49 14.37
N GLN A 81 4.53 7.64 15.05
CA GLN A 81 3.70 8.73 14.55
C GLN A 81 4.10 9.19 13.15
N LYS A 82 5.39 9.42 12.93
CA LYS A 82 5.92 9.85 11.63
C LYS A 82 5.65 8.84 10.51
N GLU A 83 5.78 7.55 10.81
CA GLU A 83 5.60 6.51 9.79
C GLU A 83 4.11 6.29 9.47
N VAL A 84 3.25 6.33 10.49
CA VAL A 84 1.80 6.28 10.29
C VAL A 84 1.34 7.46 9.45
N GLU A 85 1.81 8.68 9.74
CA GLU A 85 1.47 9.87 8.96
C GLU A 85 1.95 9.75 7.50
N ARG A 86 3.18 9.28 7.28
CA ARG A 86 3.72 9.04 5.93
C ARG A 86 2.85 8.07 5.13
N GLN A 87 2.46 6.94 5.72
CA GLN A 87 1.63 5.93 5.06
C GLN A 87 0.20 6.42 4.79
N VAL A 88 -0.42 7.14 5.74
CA VAL A 88 -1.76 7.71 5.53
C VAL A 88 -1.76 8.70 4.37
N ASN A 89 -0.76 9.58 4.30
CA ASN A 89 -0.62 10.51 3.18
C ASN A 89 -0.39 9.79 1.86
N GLU A 90 0.43 8.73 1.85
CA GLU A 90 0.65 7.91 0.66
C GLU A 90 -0.65 7.26 0.15
N LEU A 91 -1.50 6.75 1.05
CA LEU A 91 -2.79 6.14 0.68
C LEU A 91 -3.79 7.20 0.16
N LEU A 92 -3.78 8.41 0.72
CA LEU A 92 -4.57 9.54 0.23
C LEU A 92 -4.10 9.97 -1.17
N ASP A 93 -2.79 10.09 -1.40
CA ASP A 93 -2.19 10.44 -2.69
C ASP A 93 -2.42 9.35 -3.77
N MET A 94 -2.67 8.11 -3.34
CA MET A 94 -3.04 6.99 -4.19
C MET A 94 -4.55 6.87 -4.43
N ASP A 95 -5.38 7.73 -3.82
CA ASP A 95 -6.85 7.69 -3.94
C ASP A 95 -7.43 6.33 -3.48
N LEU A 96 -6.79 5.71 -2.47
CA LEU A 96 -7.23 4.44 -1.86
C LEU A 96 -8.07 4.64 -0.60
N ILE A 97 -7.90 5.78 0.08
CA ILE A 97 -8.72 6.23 1.20
C ILE A 97 -9.13 7.68 0.98
N GLU A 98 -10.19 8.10 1.65
CA GLU A 98 -10.70 9.47 1.61
C GLU A 98 -11.15 9.92 2.99
N HIS A 99 -11.30 11.24 3.17
CA HIS A 99 -11.93 11.79 4.36
C HIS A 99 -13.44 11.54 4.28
N SER A 100 -14.04 11.07 5.37
CA SER A 100 -15.45 10.75 5.46
C SER A 100 -16.00 11.16 6.82
N ASP A 101 -17.22 11.66 6.82
CA ASP A 101 -18.02 11.86 8.02
C ASP A 101 -18.95 10.65 8.18
N SER A 102 -18.58 9.74 9.07
CA SER A 102 -19.44 8.61 9.45
C SER A 102 -20.10 8.93 10.79
N ASP A 103 -21.36 9.36 10.74
CA ASP A 103 -22.21 9.58 11.92
C ASP A 103 -22.59 8.28 12.64
#